data_AF-A0AAD3R883-F1
#
_entry.id   AF-A0AAD3R883-F1
#
_cell.length_a   1.000
_cell.length_b   1.000
_cell.length_c   1.000
_cell.angle_alpha   90.00
_cell.angle_beta   90.00
_cell.angle_gamma   90.00
#
_symmetry.space_group_name_H-M   'P 1'
#
loop_
_entity.id
_entity.type
_entity.pdbx_description
1 polymer ?
#
loop_
_entity_poly.entity_id
_entity_poly.type
_entity_poly.pdbx_seq_one_letter_code
_entity_poly.pdbx_strand_id
1 'polypeptide(L)'
;MGRIVFGVIAVLASLMLVDSLTCNKCTFGLIGFCLNSAEETCTSNSSVCFTGKATFPKLTSFSGFNTQGCKDNSTGCNMTASAVLLGVTYETRLECCSADKCNPVTLSGAPSTRMTLTATIGAAVLASVWGSML
;
A
#
# COMPACT_ATOMS: atom_id res chain seq x y z
N MET A 1 -34.33 -25.07 7.23
CA MET A 1 -32.90 -25.17 7.60
C MET A 1 -31.97 -25.03 6.40
N GLY A 2 -32.12 -25.81 5.32
CA GLY A 2 -31.17 -25.77 4.19
C GLY A 2 -31.07 -24.44 3.42
N ARG A 3 -32.17 -23.71 3.21
CA ARG A 3 -32.17 -22.48 2.40
C ARG A 3 -31.38 -21.32 3.02
N ILE A 4 -31.33 -21.26 4.36
CA ILE A 4 -30.57 -20.23 5.09
C ILE A 4 -29.07 -20.54 5.00
N VAL A 5 -28.69 -21.81 5.09
CA VAL A 5 -27.29 -22.26 4.95
C VAL A 5 -26.75 -21.95 3.55
N PHE A 6 -27.53 -22.18 2.49
CA PHE A 6 -27.13 -21.82 1.12
C PHE A 6 -26.98 -20.30 0.92
N GLY A 7 -27.84 -19.49 1.55
CA GLY A 7 -27.72 -18.03 1.53
C GLY A 7 -26.46 -17.54 2.24
N VAL A 8 -26.14 -18.09 3.42
CA VAL A 8 -24.93 -17.76 4.18
C VAL A 8 -23.66 -18.17 3.42
N ILE A 9 -23.64 -19.35 2.80
CA ILE A 9 -22.50 -19.79 1.98
C ILE A 9 -22.33 -18.89 0.75
N ALA A 10 -23.42 -18.46 0.10
CA ALA A 10 -23.36 -17.56 -1.05
C ALA A 10 -22.83 -16.16 -0.66
N VAL A 11 -23.24 -15.63 0.49
CA VAL A 11 -22.71 -14.34 1.01
C VAL A 11 -21.24 -14.48 1.40
N LEU A 12 -20.84 -15.56 2.09
CA LEU A 12 -19.44 -15.81 2.42
C LEU A 12 -18.58 -16.00 1.18
N ALA A 13 -19.06 -16.72 0.15
CA ALA A 13 -18.37 -16.85 -1.13
C ALA A 13 -18.29 -15.52 -1.89
N SER A 14 -19.26 -14.61 -1.69
CA SER A 14 -19.26 -13.26 -2.26
C SER A 14 -18.34 -12.29 -1.51
N LEU A 15 -17.97 -12.60 -0.27
CA LEU A 15 -16.98 -11.85 0.52
C LEU A 15 -15.54 -12.35 0.27
N MET A 16 -15.39 -13.49 -0.39
CA MET A 16 -14.11 -13.96 -0.95
C MET A 16 -13.80 -13.31 -2.32
N LEU A 17 -14.62 -12.35 -2.77
CA LEU A 17 -14.28 -11.50 -3.92
C LEU A 17 -13.04 -10.69 -3.56
N VAL A 18 -11.88 -11.20 -4.00
CA VAL A 18 -10.61 -10.52 -4.24
C VAL A 18 -10.41 -9.33 -3.31
N ASP A 19 -9.68 -9.53 -2.21
CA ASP A 19 -9.08 -8.44 -1.45
C ASP A 19 -8.14 -7.69 -2.41
N SER A 20 -8.70 -6.75 -3.17
CA SER A 20 -8.00 -6.01 -4.20
C SER A 20 -7.24 -4.90 -3.48
N LEU A 21 -6.02 -5.22 -3.07
CA LEU A 21 -5.14 -4.27 -2.41
C LEU A 21 -5.05 -2.98 -3.23
N THR A 22 -5.40 -1.85 -2.66
CA THR A 22 -5.27 -0.55 -3.30
C THR A 22 -4.01 0.14 -2.82
N CYS A 23 -3.10 0.46 -3.74
CA CYS A 23 -1.83 1.10 -3.43
C CYS A 23 -1.78 2.53 -3.96
N ASN A 24 -0.98 3.36 -3.33
CA ASN A 24 -0.64 4.64 -3.94
C ASN A 24 0.36 4.40 -5.08
N LYS A 25 0.15 5.11 -6.19
CA LYS A 25 1.02 5.07 -7.36
C LYS A 25 1.81 6.36 -7.44
N CYS A 26 3.11 6.21 -7.67
CA CYS A 26 4.00 7.31 -7.98
C CYS A 26 4.95 6.88 -9.10
N THR A 27 4.67 7.32 -10.33
CA THR A 27 5.53 6.97 -11.48
C THR A 27 6.93 7.58 -11.33
N PHE A 28 6.98 8.81 -10.82
CA PHE A 28 8.22 9.52 -10.60
C PHE A 28 8.09 10.50 -9.44
N GLY A 29 8.95 10.33 -8.44
CA GLY A 29 9.14 11.25 -7.34
C GLY A 29 10.58 11.73 -7.27
N LEU A 30 10.75 12.98 -6.90
CA LEU A 30 12.03 13.69 -6.81
C LEU A 30 12.12 14.33 -5.43
N ILE A 31 13.29 14.25 -4.78
CA ILE A 31 13.54 14.83 -3.44
C ILE A 31 12.47 14.46 -2.40
N GLY A 32 11.89 13.27 -2.53
CA GLY A 32 10.81 12.80 -1.68
C GLY A 32 9.41 13.25 -2.12
N PHE A 33 9.24 14.19 -3.04
CA PHE A 33 7.92 14.57 -3.55
C PHE A 33 7.49 13.72 -4.74
N CYS A 34 6.25 13.24 -4.74
CA CYS A 34 5.69 12.57 -5.90
C CYS A 34 5.15 13.59 -6.91
N LEU A 35 5.66 13.58 -8.14
CA LEU A 35 5.22 14.51 -9.19
C LEU A 35 3.98 14.01 -9.95
N ASN A 36 3.71 12.70 -9.87
CA ASN A 36 2.55 12.06 -10.49
C ASN A 36 1.94 11.06 -9.51
N SER A 37 1.13 11.58 -8.60
CA SER A 37 0.40 10.75 -7.65
C SER A 37 -0.92 10.28 -8.24
N ALA A 38 -1.16 8.99 -8.13
CA ALA A 38 -2.45 8.37 -8.40
C ALA A 38 -2.68 7.25 -7.39
N GLU A 39 -3.82 6.59 -7.50
CA GLU A 39 -4.10 5.34 -6.79
C GLU A 39 -4.26 4.25 -7.84
N GLU A 40 -3.81 3.04 -7.53
CA GLU A 40 -4.01 1.87 -8.38
C GLU A 40 -4.47 0.67 -7.56
N THR A 41 -5.41 -0.08 -8.12
CA THR A 41 -5.91 -1.32 -7.53
C THR A 41 -5.09 -2.48 -8.07
N CYS A 42 -4.46 -3.25 -7.18
CA CYS A 42 -3.65 -4.38 -7.57
C CYS A 42 -4.53 -5.54 -8.04
N THR A 43 -4.10 -6.23 -9.10
CA THR A 43 -4.89 -7.29 -9.75
C THR A 43 -4.71 -8.66 -9.12
N SER A 44 -3.60 -8.90 -8.42
CA SER A 44 -3.22 -10.21 -7.90
C SER A 44 -3.46 -10.29 -6.39
N ASN A 45 -3.98 -11.41 -5.89
CA ASN A 45 -4.20 -11.62 -4.44
C ASN A 45 -2.89 -11.70 -3.62
N SER A 46 -1.74 -11.92 -4.28
CA SER A 46 -0.41 -11.90 -3.66
C SER A 46 0.26 -10.53 -3.74
N SER A 47 -0.45 -9.50 -4.24
CA SER A 47 0.13 -8.19 -4.44
C SER A 47 0.49 -7.52 -3.12
N VAL A 48 1.56 -6.75 -3.15
CA VAL A 48 1.97 -5.83 -2.08
C VAL A 48 2.16 -4.44 -2.65
N CYS A 49 1.92 -3.41 -1.84
CA CYS A 49 2.32 -2.05 -2.18
C CYS A 49 3.81 -1.92 -1.99
N PHE A 50 4.49 -1.20 -2.89
CA PHE A 50 5.91 -0.94 -2.78
C PHE A 50 6.22 0.57 -2.79
N THR A 51 7.38 0.91 -2.21
CA THR A 51 8.06 2.19 -2.34
C THR A 51 9.53 1.92 -2.67
N GLY A 52 9.93 2.21 -3.90
CA GLY A 52 11.31 2.15 -4.36
C GLY A 52 11.96 3.52 -4.23
N LYS A 53 13.10 3.62 -3.55
CA LYS A 53 13.89 4.85 -3.42
C LYS A 53 15.28 4.65 -3.99
N ALA A 54 15.71 5.54 -4.87
CA ALA A 54 17.07 5.59 -5.39
C ALA A 54 17.80 6.79 -4.80
N THR A 55 18.75 6.57 -3.90
CA THR A 55 19.53 7.61 -3.21
C THR A 55 20.97 7.64 -3.71
N PHE A 56 21.61 8.79 -3.60
CA PHE A 56 23.02 8.96 -3.94
C PHE A 56 23.78 9.24 -2.64
N PRO A 57 24.48 8.26 -2.04
CA PRO A 57 25.08 8.41 -0.71
C PRO A 57 26.04 9.60 -0.58
N LYS A 58 26.68 10.00 -1.69
CA LYS A 58 27.58 11.17 -1.74
C LYS A 58 26.85 12.51 -1.80
N LEU A 59 25.55 12.53 -2.09
CA LEU A 59 24.72 13.74 -2.16
C LEU A 59 23.76 13.78 -0.97
N THR A 60 24.27 14.18 0.19
CA THR A 60 23.50 14.20 1.46
C THR A 60 22.29 15.13 1.44
N SER A 61 22.34 16.22 0.65
CA SER A 61 21.21 17.14 0.47
C SER A 61 20.16 16.65 -0.52
N PHE A 62 20.41 15.54 -1.22
CA PHE A 62 19.51 15.01 -2.24
C PHE A 62 18.82 13.74 -1.73
N SER A 63 17.52 13.83 -1.44
CA SER A 63 16.73 12.68 -0.96
C SER A 63 16.49 11.62 -2.04
N GLY A 64 16.97 11.83 -3.27
CA GLY A 64 16.91 10.83 -4.33
C GLY A 64 15.63 10.87 -5.16
N PHE A 65 15.42 9.77 -5.87
CA PHE A 65 14.20 9.49 -6.62
C PHE A 65 13.33 8.48 -5.86
N ASN A 66 12.03 8.53 -6.09
CA ASN A 66 11.04 7.64 -5.48
C ASN A 66 10.07 7.13 -6.56
N THR A 67 9.68 5.87 -6.49
CA THR A 67 8.57 5.31 -7.26
C THR A 67 7.73 4.40 -6.38
N GLN A 68 6.42 4.34 -6.64
CA GLN A 68 5.46 3.60 -5.83
C GLN A 68 4.43 2.92 -6.72
N GLY A 69 3.88 1.80 -6.24
CA GLY A 69 2.81 1.09 -6.90
C GLY A 69 2.54 -0.30 -6.33
N CYS A 70 1.95 -1.15 -7.16
CA CYS A 70 1.70 -2.57 -6.91
C CYS A 70 2.86 -3.46 -7.38
N LYS A 71 3.08 -4.56 -6.65
CA LYS A 71 4.03 -5.61 -7.01
C LYS A 71 3.45 -6.98 -6.67
N ASP A 72 3.56 -7.95 -7.57
CA ASP A 72 2.90 -9.27 -7.44
C ASP A 72 3.40 -10.17 -6.29
N ASN A 73 4.47 -9.80 -5.57
CA ASN A 73 4.98 -10.50 -4.39
C ASN A 73 5.94 -9.61 -3.59
N SER A 74 6.21 -9.97 -2.33
CA SER A 74 7.21 -9.38 -1.44
C SER A 74 8.67 -9.74 -1.78
N THR A 75 8.94 -10.42 -2.91
CA THR A 75 10.30 -10.84 -3.28
C THR A 75 11.23 -9.64 -3.41
N GLY A 76 12.28 -9.58 -2.60
CA GLY A 76 13.24 -8.48 -2.61
C GLY A 76 12.76 -7.17 -2.01
N CYS A 77 11.65 -7.21 -1.27
CA CYS A 77 11.28 -6.15 -0.36
C CYS A 77 12.25 -6.09 0.83
N ASN A 78 12.40 -4.90 1.40
CA ASN A 78 13.36 -4.54 2.45
C ASN A 78 14.82 -4.84 2.09
N MET A 79 15.12 -4.89 0.79
CA MET A 79 16.48 -5.01 0.29
C MET A 79 17.00 -3.68 -0.20
N THR A 80 18.28 -3.44 0.02
CA THR A 80 19.04 -2.36 -0.58
C THR A 80 20.04 -2.97 -1.55
N ALA A 81 20.06 -2.48 -2.78
CA ALA A 81 21.04 -2.83 -3.79
C ALA A 81 21.86 -1.58 -4.16
N SER A 82 23.17 -1.75 -4.36
CA SER A 82 24.06 -0.67 -4.76
C SER A 82 24.53 -0.91 -6.19
N ALA A 83 24.54 0.15 -6.99
CA ALA A 83 25.02 0.12 -8.36
C ALA A 83 25.79 1.42 -8.68
N VAL A 84 26.48 1.42 -9.82
CA VAL A 84 27.27 2.56 -10.28
C VAL A 84 26.71 3.03 -11.62
N LEU A 85 26.34 4.30 -11.70
CA LEU A 85 25.91 4.96 -12.93
C LEU A 85 26.82 6.15 -13.21
N LEU A 86 27.48 6.16 -14.37
CA LEU A 86 28.40 7.22 -14.78
C LEU A 86 29.50 7.51 -13.73
N GLY A 87 30.01 6.47 -13.07
CA GLY A 87 31.03 6.58 -12.01
C GLY A 87 30.50 7.03 -10.64
N VAL A 88 29.19 7.29 -10.52
CA VAL A 88 28.54 7.66 -9.26
C VAL A 88 27.81 6.46 -8.69
N THR A 89 28.12 6.11 -7.44
CA THR A 89 27.40 5.07 -6.70
C THR A 89 26.02 5.58 -6.30
N TYR A 90 24.99 4.78 -6.55
CA TYR A 90 23.63 5.00 -6.07
C TYR A 90 23.13 3.74 -5.39
N GLU A 91 22.24 3.92 -4.42
CA GLU A 91 21.59 2.85 -3.67
C GLU A 91 20.10 2.84 -3.99
N THR A 92 19.57 1.68 -4.31
CA THR A 92 18.13 1.46 -4.48
C THR A 92 17.62 0.64 -3.32
N ARG A 93 16.70 1.20 -2.55
CA ARG A 93 15.98 0.53 -1.47
C ARG A 93 14.54 0.29 -1.89
N LEU A 94 14.06 -0.94 -1.70
CA LEU A 94 12.68 -1.29 -1.97
C LEU A 94 11.97 -1.65 -0.66
N GLU A 95 10.95 -0.90 -0.27
CA GLU A 95 10.13 -1.18 0.90
C GLU A 95 8.74 -1.63 0.46
N CYS A 96 8.13 -2.56 1.19
CA CYS A 96 6.81 -3.08 0.84
C CYS A 96 5.91 -3.25 2.06
N CYS A 97 4.60 -3.24 1.81
CA CYS A 97 3.56 -3.41 2.81
C CYS A 97 2.27 -3.97 2.18
N SER A 98 1.40 -4.57 2.99
CA SER A 98 0.26 -5.37 2.53
C SER A 98 -1.11 -4.81 2.93
N ALA A 99 -1.19 -3.54 3.32
CA ALA A 99 -2.44 -2.88 3.70
C ALA A 99 -2.79 -1.77 2.70
N ASP A 100 -4.07 -1.43 2.56
CA ASP A 100 -4.48 -0.39 1.62
C ASP A 100 -3.78 0.93 1.88
N LYS A 101 -3.20 1.49 0.81
CA LYS A 101 -2.51 2.80 0.77
C LYS A 101 -1.41 2.91 1.84
N CYS A 102 -0.84 1.78 2.26
CA CYS A 102 0.21 1.72 3.27
C CYS A 102 1.54 2.34 2.82
N ASN A 103 1.73 2.51 1.51
CA ASN A 103 2.90 3.16 0.94
C ASN A 103 2.66 4.69 0.87
N PRO A 104 3.29 5.50 1.74
CA PRO A 104 2.95 6.90 1.86
C PRO A 104 3.41 7.72 0.65
N VAL A 105 2.54 8.61 0.15
CA VAL A 105 2.90 9.63 -0.85
C VAL A 105 3.06 10.97 -0.17
N THR A 106 4.22 11.58 -0.38
CA THR A 106 4.49 12.97 -0.02
C THR A 106 4.21 13.86 -1.23
N LEU A 107 3.09 14.59 -1.19
CA LEU A 107 2.62 15.51 -2.24
C LEU A 107 3.07 16.95 -2.02
N SER A 108 3.43 17.31 -0.78
CA SER A 108 3.89 18.63 -0.36
C SER A 108 4.65 18.50 0.97
N GLY A 109 5.46 19.49 1.33
CA GLY A 109 6.31 19.48 2.55
C GLY A 109 5.56 19.47 3.88
N ALA A 110 4.22 19.40 3.85
CA ALA A 110 3.40 19.23 5.04
C ALA A 110 3.26 17.73 5.37
N PRO A 111 3.45 17.33 6.64
CA PRO A 111 3.29 15.94 7.06
C PRO A 111 1.88 15.47 6.75
N SER A 112 1.76 14.50 5.83
CA SER A 112 0.50 13.86 5.49
C SER A 112 0.16 12.82 6.56
N THR A 113 -0.19 13.28 7.76
CA THR A 113 -0.72 12.44 8.83
C THR A 113 -2.13 11.99 8.42
N ARG A 114 -2.24 11.00 7.54
CA ARG A 114 -3.53 10.37 7.22
C ARG A 114 -3.90 9.49 8.41
N MET A 115 -4.67 10.07 9.33
CA MET A 115 -5.28 9.38 10.47
C MET A 115 -6.24 8.30 9.94
N THR A 116 -5.87 7.03 10.07
CA THR A 116 -6.71 5.87 9.73
C THR A 116 -7.91 5.82 10.68
N LEU A 117 -9.00 6.52 10.33
CA LEU A 117 -10.24 6.61 11.09
C LEU A 117 -11.20 5.43 10.85
N THR A 118 -10.70 4.28 10.39
CA THR A 118 -11.56 3.18 9.91
C THR A 118 -11.77 2.06 10.95
N ALA A 119 -10.96 2.00 12.01
CA ALA A 119 -11.03 0.89 12.97
C ALA A 119 -12.17 1.00 14.01
N THR A 120 -12.75 2.18 14.22
CA THR A 120 -13.74 2.40 15.28
C THR A 120 -15.20 2.23 14.85
N ILE A 121 -15.51 2.26 13.54
CA ILE A 121 -16.90 2.17 13.07
C ILE A 121 -17.38 0.70 13.01
N GLY A 122 -16.49 -0.27 12.81
CA GLY A 122 -16.84 -1.70 12.73
C GLY A 122 -17.38 -2.29 14.04
N ALA A 123 -16.96 -1.77 15.19
CA ALA A 123 -17.42 -2.26 16.50
C ALA A 123 -18.86 -1.83 16.82
N ALA A 124 -19.32 -0.69 16.28
CA ALA A 124 -20.68 -0.20 16.54
C ALA A 124 -21.76 -0.98 15.78
N VAL A 125 -21.43 -1.52 14.59
CA VAL A 125 -22.40 -2.29 13.79
C VAL A 125 -22.58 -3.70 14.34
N LEU A 126 -21.56 -4.34 14.90
CA LEU A 126 -21.72 -5.67 15.52
C LEU A 126 -22.55 -5.62 16.82
N ALA A 127 -22.54 -4.49 17.54
CA ALA A 127 -23.36 -4.29 18.73
C ALA A 127 -24.86 -4.12 18.42
N SER A 128 -25.22 -3.51 17.29
CA SER A 128 -26.62 -3.29 16.91
C SER A 128 -27.34 -4.56 16.46
N VAL A 129 -26.61 -5.57 15.96
CA VAL A 129 -27.19 -6.89 15.61
C VAL A 129 -27.41 -7.77 16.84
N TRP A 130 -26.59 -7.63 17.89
CA TRP A 130 -26.77 -8.40 19.14
C TRP A 130 -27.88 -7.82 20.03
N GLY A 131 -28.07 -6.50 20.01
CA GLY A 131 -29.15 -5.83 20.74
C GLY A 131 -30.55 -6.02 20.14
N SER A 132 -30.66 -6.62 18.95
CA SER A 132 -31.93 -6.95 18.29
C SER A 132 -32.29 -8.44 18.36
N MET A 133 -31.50 -9.25 19.08
CA MET A 133 -31.77 -10.66 19.40
C MET A 133 -32.05 -10.91 20.91
N LEU A 134 -32.29 -9.85 21.69
CA LEU A 134 -32.76 -9.88 23.08
C LEU A 134 -34.14 -9.21 23.15
#